data_AF-A0A535DHV2-F1
#
_entry.id   AF-A0A535DHV2-F1
#
_cell.length_a   1.000
_cell.length_b   1.000
_cell.length_c   1.000
_cell.angle_alpha   90.00
_cell.angle_beta   90.00
_cell.angle_gamma   90.00
#
_symmetry.space_group_name_H-M   'P 1'
#
loop_
_entity.id
_entity.type
_entity.pdbx_description
1 polymer ?
#
loop_
_entity_poly.entity_id
_entity_poly.type
_entity_poly.pdbx_seq_one_letter_code
_entity_poly.pdbx_strand_id
1 'polypeptide(L)'
;MIDRLSSGQPRLDSIFNGGLLRNAINLVIGVPGSGKTILCQQYVFLNATAERPALYLSTVTEPLDKILRYAETLDFFDPTAIRDRRVIYEDLGNVLGDS
;
A
#
# COMPACT_ATOMS: atom_id res chain seq x y z
N MET A 1 -24.57 -0.08 7.58
CA MET A 1 -23.29 -0.40 8.24
C MET A 1 -22.18 0.13 7.33
N ILE A 2 -21.19 0.83 7.88
CA ILE A 2 -20.07 1.36 7.08
C ILE A 2 -19.08 0.22 6.83
N ASP A 3 -18.86 -0.13 5.56
CA ASP A 3 -17.92 -1.20 5.18
C ASP A 3 -16.46 -0.71 5.29
N ARG A 4 -15.59 -1.59 5.77
CA ARG A 4 -14.19 -1.29 6.05
C ARG A 4 -13.26 -2.33 5.44
N LEU A 5 -12.07 -1.86 5.07
CA LEU A 5 -10.95 -2.68 4.66
C LEU A 5 -10.04 -2.88 5.87
N SER A 6 -9.87 -4.13 6.30
CA SER A 6 -8.95 -4.48 7.38
C SER A 6 -7.50 -4.20 6.96
N SER A 7 -6.68 -3.75 7.92
CA SER A 7 -5.23 -3.65 7.77
C SER A 7 -4.53 -5.01 7.79
N GLY A 8 -5.26 -6.11 8.03
CA GLY A 8 -4.72 -7.45 8.25
C GLY A 8 -3.98 -7.62 9.58
N GLN A 9 -3.92 -6.58 10.42
CA GLN A 9 -3.31 -6.62 11.76
C GLN A 9 -4.35 -6.20 12.83
N PRO A 10 -4.83 -7.12 13.68
CA PRO A 10 -5.86 -6.83 14.67
C PRO A 10 -5.59 -5.61 15.57
N ARG A 11 -4.32 -5.37 15.92
CA ARG A 11 -3.95 -4.21 16.75
C ARG A 11 -4.04 -2.87 16.02
N LEU A 12 -3.85 -2.85 14.70
CA LEU A 12 -4.07 -1.64 13.90
C LEU A 12 -5.56 -1.44 13.64
N ASP A 13 -6.29 -2.53 13.39
CA ASP A 13 -7.73 -2.47 13.19
C ASP A 13 -8.47 -1.96 14.43
N SER A 14 -8.02 -2.27 15.65
CA SER A 14 -8.62 -1.68 16.85
C SER A 14 -8.42 -0.16 16.93
N ILE A 15 -7.30 0.36 16.42
CA ILE A 15 -7.02 1.81 16.34
C ILE A 15 -7.91 2.46 15.26
N PHE A 16 -8.06 1.80 14.11
CA PHE A 16 -8.86 2.30 12.99
C PHE A 16 -10.34 1.89 13.04
N ASN A 17 -10.79 1.33 14.16
CA ASN A 17 -12.17 0.90 14.38
C ASN A 17 -12.70 -0.06 13.30
N GLY A 18 -11.88 -1.06 12.96
CA GLY A 18 -12.12 -2.08 11.93
C GLY A 18 -11.39 -1.83 10.60
N GLY A 19 -10.56 -0.79 10.51
CA GLY A 19 -9.74 -0.49 9.33
C GLY A 19 -10.23 0.70 8.51
N LEU A 20 -9.69 0.88 7.31
CA LEU A 20 -9.99 2.03 6.43
C LEU A 20 -11.37 1.92 5.81
N LEU A 21 -11.97 3.05 5.42
CA LEU A 21 -13.27 3.04 4.74
C LEU A 21 -13.15 2.39 3.36
N ARG A 22 -13.98 1.38 3.08
CA ARG A 22 -14.00 0.76 1.74
C ARG A 22 -14.70 1.69 0.74
N ASN A 23 -14.26 1.66 -0.52
CA ASN A 23 -14.84 2.43 -1.63
C ASN A 23 -14.85 3.95 -1.38
N ALA A 24 -13.84 4.43 -0.67
CA ALA A 24 -13.66 5.83 -0.32
C ALA A 24 -12.19 6.23 -0.46
N ILE A 25 -11.94 7.53 -0.61
CA ILE A 25 -10.59 8.09 -0.55
C ILE A 25 -10.21 8.20 0.93
N ASN A 26 -9.11 7.54 1.31
CA ASN A 26 -8.54 7.61 2.65
C ASN A 26 -7.22 8.36 2.57
N LEU A 27 -7.09 9.46 3.32
CA LEU A 27 -5.88 10.28 3.33
C LEU A 27 -5.05 10.00 4.59
N VAL A 28 -3.83 9.50 4.40
CA VAL A 28 -2.89 9.17 5.49
C VAL A 28 -1.85 10.28 5.61
N ILE A 29 -1.92 11.08 6.67
CA ILE A 29 -1.03 12.23 6.92
C ILE A 29 -0.22 12.01 8.19
N GLY A 30 1.04 12.43 8.16
CA GLY A 30 1.94 12.38 9.31
C GLY A 30 3.33 12.86 8.95
N VAL A 31 4.13 13.16 9.97
CA VAL A 31 5.53 13.60 9.81
C VAL A 31 6.39 12.55 9.08
N PRO A 32 7.51 12.95 8.44
CA PRO A 32 8.46 11.98 7.87
C PRO A 32 8.87 10.92 8.90
N GLY A 33 8.97 9.66 8.48
CA GLY A 33 9.29 8.54 9.39
C GLY A 33 8.13 8.03 10.24
N SER A 34 6.92 8.62 10.18
CA SER A 34 5.75 8.18 10.96
C SER A 34 5.12 6.84 10.50
N GLY A 35 5.74 6.12 9.55
CA GLY A 35 5.25 4.83 9.07
C GLY A 35 4.15 4.85 8.01
N LYS A 36 3.89 5.99 7.35
CA LYS A 36 2.85 6.10 6.29
C LYS A 36 3.03 5.06 5.17
N THR A 37 4.24 4.99 4.62
CA THR A 37 4.60 4.06 3.54
C THR A 37 4.41 2.61 4.01
N ILE A 38 4.82 2.29 5.24
CA ILE A 38 4.64 0.95 5.84
C ILE A 38 3.15 0.61 5.96
N LEU A 39 2.33 1.54 6.42
CA LEU A 39 0.88 1.34 6.53
C LEU A 39 0.24 1.07 5.16
N CYS A 40 0.57 1.88 4.15
CA CYS A 40 0.07 1.67 2.79
C CYS A 40 0.51 0.31 2.22
N GLN A 41 1.77 -0.06 2.42
CA GLN A 41 2.30 -1.35 2.00
C GLN A 41 1.58 -2.52 2.66
N GLN A 42 1.30 -2.41 3.96
CA GLN A 42 0.56 -3.45 4.67
C GLN A 42 -0.85 -3.64 4.10
N TYR A 43 -1.55 -2.54 3.83
CA TYR A 43 -2.88 -2.61 3.20
C TYR A 43 -2.82 -3.25 1.81
N VAL A 44 -1.82 -2.89 1.01
CA VAL A 44 -1.63 -3.44 -0.34
C VAL A 44 -1.38 -4.94 -0.29
N PHE A 45 -0.38 -5.41 0.47
CA PHE A 45 -0.02 -6.83 0.48
C PHE A 45 -1.09 -7.72 1.13
N LEU A 46 -1.77 -7.24 2.20
CA LEU A 46 -2.74 -8.06 2.93
C LEU A 46 -4.15 -8.06 2.32
N ASN A 47 -4.42 -7.21 1.32
CA ASN A 47 -5.73 -7.16 0.66
C ASN A 47 -5.68 -7.46 -0.84
N ALA A 48 -4.49 -7.53 -1.45
CA ALA A 48 -4.33 -7.85 -2.87
C ALA A 48 -4.60 -9.33 -3.18
N THR A 49 -5.62 -9.59 -3.99
CA THR A 49 -5.96 -10.93 -4.50
C THR A 49 -5.95 -10.94 -6.03
N ALA A 50 -6.09 -12.12 -6.64
CA ALA A 50 -6.18 -12.23 -8.10
C ALA A 50 -7.43 -11.51 -8.66
N GLU A 51 -8.52 -11.53 -7.91
CA GLU A 51 -9.79 -10.88 -8.26
C GLU A 51 -9.80 -9.39 -7.92
N ARG A 52 -8.92 -8.95 -7.02
CA ARG A 52 -8.79 -7.58 -6.53
C ARG A 52 -7.32 -7.19 -6.41
N PRO A 53 -6.63 -6.94 -7.54
CA PRO A 53 -5.26 -6.50 -7.50
C PRO A 53 -5.16 -5.08 -6.91
N ALA A 54 -4.02 -4.81 -6.28
CA ALA A 54 -3.69 -3.51 -5.72
C ALA A 54 -2.65 -2.80 -6.59
N LEU A 55 -2.91 -1.52 -6.91
CA LEU A 55 -1.99 -0.65 -7.61
C LEU A 55 -1.32 0.31 -6.62
N TYR A 56 0.00 0.24 -6.54
CA TYR A 56 0.82 1.16 -5.77
C TYR A 56 1.50 2.14 -6.72
N LEU A 57 1.17 3.43 -6.58
CA LEU A 57 1.77 4.50 -7.37
C LEU A 57 2.85 5.21 -6.55
N SER A 58 4.09 5.15 -7.02
CA SER A 58 5.17 5.96 -6.48
C SER A 58 5.20 7.34 -7.14
N THR A 59 5.81 8.32 -6.46
CA THR A 59 5.98 9.68 -6.97
C THR A 59 7.47 9.95 -7.20
N VAL A 60 7.81 11.00 -7.96
CA VAL A 60 9.20 11.40 -8.23
C VAL A 60 10.03 11.57 -6.94
N THR A 61 9.41 12.01 -5.85
CA THR A 61 10.09 12.23 -4.56
C THR A 61 10.42 10.94 -3.81
N GLU A 62 9.71 9.85 -4.10
CA GLU A 62 9.94 8.53 -3.50
C GLU A 62 10.05 7.49 -4.62
N PRO A 63 11.27 7.32 -5.19
CA PRO A 63 11.51 6.37 -6.27
C PRO A 63 11.09 4.94 -5.92
N LEU A 64 10.61 4.21 -6.92
CA LEU A 64 10.04 2.87 -6.74
C LEU A 64 11.05 1.86 -6.18
N ASP A 65 12.30 1.90 -6.64
CA ASP A 65 13.39 1.04 -6.17
C ASP A 65 13.64 1.20 -4.67
N LYS A 66 13.60 2.43 -4.16
CA LYS A 66 13.71 2.74 -2.74
C LYS A 66 12.52 2.17 -1.95
N ILE A 67 11.29 2.30 -2.48
CA ILE A 67 10.09 1.77 -1.83
C ILE A 67 10.14 0.24 -1.75
N LEU A 68 10.49 -0.42 -2.85
CA LEU A 68 10.63 -1.89 -2.90
C LEU A 68 11.69 -2.40 -1.93
N ARG A 69 12.87 -1.77 -1.90
CA ARG A 69 13.94 -2.13 -0.98
C ARG A 69 13.51 -2.06 0.50
N TYR A 70 12.71 -1.06 0.88
CA TYR A 70 12.18 -1.02 2.24
C TYR A 70 11.06 -2.04 2.45
N ALA A 71 10.20 -2.24 1.46
CA ALA A 71 9.11 -3.20 1.54
C ALA A 71 9.63 -4.62 1.77
N GLU A 72 10.72 -5.03 1.11
CA GLU A 72 11.39 -6.34 1.30
C GLU A 72 11.78 -6.65 2.76
N THR A 73 11.91 -5.63 3.61
CA THR A 73 12.25 -5.80 5.03
C THR A 73 11.04 -6.04 5.94
N LEU A 74 9.83 -5.99 5.40
CA LEU A 74 8.57 -6.07 6.15
C LEU A 74 8.02 -7.51 6.13
N ASP A 75 7.52 -7.99 7.26
CA ASP A 75 7.06 -9.38 7.42
C ASP A 75 5.93 -9.80 6.48
N PHE A 76 5.11 -8.83 6.02
CA PHE A 76 4.00 -9.06 5.11
C PHE A 76 4.39 -8.95 3.63
N PHE A 77 5.66 -8.67 3.33
CA PHE A 77 6.12 -8.59 1.95
C PHE A 77 6.08 -9.97 1.29
N ASP A 78 5.39 -10.04 0.17
CA ASP A 78 5.22 -11.27 -0.58
C ASP A 78 5.67 -11.06 -2.03
N PRO A 79 6.88 -11.53 -2.42
CA PRO A 79 7.35 -11.39 -3.79
C PRO A 79 6.48 -12.19 -4.78
N THR A 80 5.75 -13.22 -4.31
CA THR A 80 4.81 -13.95 -5.16
C THR A 80 3.60 -13.09 -5.53
N ALA A 81 3.17 -12.19 -4.65
CA ALA A 81 2.08 -11.25 -4.94
C ALA A 81 2.42 -10.31 -6.09
N ILE A 82 3.69 -9.89 -6.18
CA ILE A 82 4.18 -9.04 -7.26
C ILE A 82 4.26 -9.85 -8.56
N ARG A 83 4.90 -11.03 -8.51
CA ARG A 83 5.06 -11.91 -9.67
C ARG A 83 3.72 -12.33 -10.26
N ASP A 84 2.76 -12.65 -9.42
CA ASP A 84 1.43 -13.12 -9.82
C ASP A 84 0.48 -11.93 -10.13
N ARG A 85 1.01 -10.70 -10.20
CA ARG A 85 0.30 -9.45 -10.52
C ARG A 85 -0.87 -9.10 -9.59
N ARG A 86 -0.88 -9.63 -8.37
CA ARG A 86 -1.80 -9.20 -7.31
C ARG A 86 -1.40 -7.82 -6.80
N VAL A 87 -0.11 -7.54 -6.68
CA VAL A 87 0.44 -6.22 -6.35
C VAL A 87 1.18 -5.69 -7.57
N ILE A 88 0.79 -4.49 -8.02
CA ILE A 88 1.36 -3.83 -9.18
C ILE A 88 1.96 -2.51 -8.72
N TYR A 89 3.20 -2.25 -9.11
CA TYR A 89 3.88 -0.99 -8.84
C TYR A 89 4.02 -0.20 -10.14
N GLU A 90 3.69 1.08 -10.10
CA GLU A 90 3.90 2.01 -11.22
C GLU A 90 4.53 3.30 -10.71
N ASP A 91 5.40 3.88 -11.54
CA ASP A 91 6.08 5.14 -11.23
C ASP A 91 5.45 6.30 -11.99
N LEU A 92 4.78 7.20 -11.26
CA LEU A 92 4.19 8.41 -11.86
C LEU A 92 5.25 9.35 -12.44
N GLY A 93 6.49 9.30 -11.96
CA GLY A 93 7.57 10.12 -12.51
C GLY A 93 7.85 9.82 -13.97
N ASN A 94 7.83 8.54 -14.34
CA ASN A 94 8.02 8.12 -15.73
C ASN A 94 6.80 8.48 -16.60
N VAL A 95 5.59 8.44 -16.03
CA VAL A 95 4.35 8.76 -16.77
C VAL A 95 4.21 10.26 -17.05
N LEU A 96 4.69 11.11 -16.13
CA LEU A 96 4.54 12.58 -16.24
C LEU A 96 5.77 13.27 -16.87
N GLY A 97 6.91 12.58 -16.98
CA GLY A 97 8.13 13.12 -17.58
C GLY A 97 8.18 13.06 -19.12
N ASP A 98 7.28 12.29 -19.74
CA ASP A 98 7.21 12.06 -21.19
C ASP A 98 6.23 13.04 -21.92
N SER A 99 5.93 14.20 -21.31
CA SER A 99 5.08 15.25 -21.91
C SER A 99 5.83 16.57 -22.13
#